data_AF-A0A6J7EW25-F1
#
_entry.id   AF-A0A6J7EW25-F1
#
_cell.length_a   1.000
_cell.length_b   1.000
_cell.length_c   1.000
_cell.angle_alpha   90.00
_cell.angle_beta   90.00
_cell.angle_gamma   90.00
#
_symmetry.space_group_name_H-M   'P 1'
#
loop_
_entity.id
_entity.type
_entity.pdbx_description
1 polymer ?
#
loop_
_entity_poly.entity_id
_entity_poly.type
_entity_poly.pdbx_seq_one_letter_code
_entity_poly.pdbx_strand_id
1 'polypeptide(L)'
;MKTFDAQSIARDAALTEAEFASQVGDFISVEYDDDNRIATYLFAADIAGYKGWRWGITVAQVDESATPTICDVVVLPGPDSLLAPDHIPYRDRIIPADITPGVIVPSLLDDTRLVPGVNSLAQDEDLDAMQVFDLGLLRPRVLSIEGRDQASKRWYASDRGPSAPLAEQAPKPCNSCGFFVPLAGSLRSSFGVCANAIAPDDARVVSVDHGCGAHSEATIA
;
A
#
# COMPACT_ATOMS: atom_id res chain seq x y z
N MET A 1 -27.94 13.38 38.53
CA MET A 1 -29.26 14.03 38.31
C MET A 1 -30.23 12.98 37.78
N LYS A 2 -31.56 13.17 37.81
CA LYS A 2 -32.45 12.29 37.03
C LYS A 2 -32.19 12.56 35.54
N THR A 3 -32.22 11.52 34.70
CA THR A 3 -32.11 11.67 33.23
C THR A 3 -33.25 12.56 32.72
N PHE A 4 -32.92 13.57 31.92
CA PHE A 4 -33.90 14.44 31.27
C PHE A 4 -34.20 13.96 29.85
N ASP A 5 -35.42 14.22 29.38
CA ASP A 5 -35.85 13.92 28.02
C ASP A 5 -35.94 15.20 27.19
N ALA A 6 -35.14 15.26 26.14
CA ALA A 6 -35.07 16.35 25.18
C ALA A 6 -35.09 15.81 23.73
N GLN A 7 -35.65 14.61 23.51
CA GLN A 7 -35.63 13.97 22.20
C GLN A 7 -36.33 14.83 21.12
N SER A 8 -37.42 15.52 21.47
CA SER A 8 -38.11 16.41 20.52
C SER A 8 -37.24 17.61 20.14
N ILE A 9 -36.60 18.25 21.13
CA ILE A 9 -35.67 19.38 20.91
C ILE A 9 -34.53 18.93 20.00
N ALA A 10 -33.98 17.73 20.25
CA ALA A 10 -32.92 17.17 19.43
C ALA A 10 -33.37 16.85 18.00
N ARG A 11 -34.57 16.29 17.83
CA ARG A 11 -35.11 16.00 16.49
C ARG A 11 -35.37 17.29 15.70
N ASP A 12 -35.93 18.31 16.34
CA ASP A 12 -36.21 19.60 15.71
C ASP A 12 -34.91 20.30 15.28
N ALA A 13 -33.85 20.19 16.10
CA ALA A 13 -32.52 20.68 15.76
C ALA A 13 -31.96 20.00 14.50
N ALA A 14 -32.04 18.67 14.44
CA ALA A 14 -31.62 17.90 13.27
C ALA A 14 -32.39 18.29 12.01
N LEU A 15 -33.71 18.44 12.12
CA LEU A 15 -34.58 18.85 11.00
C LEU A 15 -34.30 20.28 10.53
N THR A 16 -33.81 21.14 11.42
CA THR A 16 -33.44 22.52 11.07
C THR A 16 -32.13 22.58 10.28
N GLU A 17 -31.17 21.72 10.62
CA GLU A 17 -29.86 21.65 9.94
C GLU A 17 -29.89 20.81 8.66
N ALA A 18 -30.76 19.81 8.59
CA ALA A 18 -30.91 18.97 7.41
C ALA A 18 -31.42 19.78 6.19
N GLU A 19 -30.90 19.47 5.01
CA GLU A 19 -31.38 20.07 3.75
C GLU A 19 -32.82 19.63 3.44
N PHE A 20 -33.14 18.37 3.77
CA PHE A 20 -34.47 17.80 3.63
C PHE A 20 -34.87 17.07 4.91
N ALA A 21 -36.12 17.23 5.34
CA ALA A 21 -36.66 16.51 6.49
C ALA A 21 -36.53 14.97 6.37
N SER A 22 -36.51 14.43 5.15
CA SER A 22 -36.31 13.01 4.89
C SER A 22 -34.89 12.51 5.22
N GLN A 23 -33.93 13.39 5.48
CA GLN A 23 -32.57 13.03 5.88
C GLN A 23 -32.45 12.71 7.38
N VAL A 24 -33.47 13.03 8.18
CA VAL A 24 -33.52 12.73 9.62
C VAL A 24 -34.45 11.54 9.85
N GLY A 25 -33.84 10.36 10.00
CA GLY A 25 -34.55 9.09 10.14
C GLY A 25 -35.02 8.80 11.56
N ASP A 26 -35.03 7.52 11.89
CA ASP A 26 -35.51 7.01 13.17
C ASP A 26 -34.56 7.33 14.31
N PHE A 27 -35.10 7.45 15.53
CA PHE A 27 -34.31 7.55 16.74
C PHE A 27 -33.57 6.22 17.00
N ILE A 28 -32.30 6.31 17.36
CA ILE A 28 -31.42 5.15 17.59
C ILE A 28 -31.19 4.97 19.09
N SER A 29 -30.61 5.98 19.73
CA SER A 29 -30.21 5.91 21.15
C SER A 29 -30.00 7.30 21.72
N VAL A 30 -29.96 7.36 23.05
CA VAL A 30 -29.50 8.54 23.80
C VAL A 30 -28.40 8.08 24.75
N GLU A 31 -27.33 8.85 24.81
CA GLU A 31 -26.20 8.62 25.70
C GLU A 31 -26.06 9.82 26.64
N TYR A 32 -26.00 9.56 27.95
CA TYR A 32 -25.86 10.60 28.96
C TYR A 32 -24.41 10.63 29.48
N ASP A 33 -23.95 11.82 29.87
CA ASP A 33 -22.74 11.93 30.69
C ASP A 33 -22.94 11.37 32.11
N ASP A 34 -21.85 11.28 32.87
CA ASP A 34 -21.86 10.70 34.23
C ASP A 34 -22.79 11.46 35.19
N ASP A 35 -22.95 12.77 35.01
CA ASP A 35 -23.76 13.64 35.88
C ASP A 35 -25.24 13.72 35.45
N ASN A 36 -25.58 13.13 34.30
CA ASN A 36 -26.86 13.23 33.59
C ASN A 36 -27.26 14.66 33.24
N ARG A 37 -26.26 15.51 32.92
CA ARG A 37 -26.46 16.91 32.51
C ARG A 37 -26.28 17.13 31.03
N ILE A 38 -25.55 16.25 30.36
CA ILE A 38 -25.39 16.26 28.91
C ILE A 38 -25.97 14.97 28.35
N ALA A 39 -26.69 15.07 27.24
CA ALA A 39 -27.27 13.94 26.53
C ALA A 39 -27.04 14.10 25.03
N THR A 40 -26.46 13.08 24.39
CA THR A 40 -26.32 13.02 22.94
C THR A 40 -27.38 12.09 22.37
N TYR A 41 -28.33 12.67 21.62
CA TYR A 41 -29.39 11.94 20.94
C TYR A 41 -28.92 11.57 19.53
N LEU A 42 -29.04 10.29 19.19
CA LEU A 42 -28.67 9.75 17.89
C LEU A 42 -29.92 9.43 17.05
N PHE A 43 -29.93 9.90 15.81
CA PHE A 43 -30.94 9.55 14.79
C PHE A 43 -30.24 8.99 13.55
N ALA A 44 -30.91 8.12 12.81
CA ALA A 44 -30.40 7.65 11.52
C ALA A 44 -30.23 8.84 10.56
N ALA A 45 -29.08 8.91 9.87
CA ALA A 45 -28.83 9.91 8.84
C ALA A 45 -29.16 9.30 7.47
N ASP A 46 -30.35 9.59 6.95
CA ASP A 46 -30.82 9.15 5.64
C ASP A 46 -30.31 10.09 4.52
N ILE A 47 -29.00 10.37 4.54
CA ILE A 47 -28.32 11.25 3.59
C ILE A 47 -27.63 10.41 2.51
N ALA A 48 -27.85 10.75 1.25
CA ALA A 48 -27.22 10.06 0.13
C ALA A 48 -25.68 10.09 0.25
N GLY A 49 -25.06 8.90 0.20
CA GLY A 49 -23.61 8.74 0.36
C GLY A 49 -23.13 8.52 1.80
N TYR A 50 -23.97 8.78 2.80
CA TYR A 50 -23.65 8.64 4.23
C TYR A 50 -24.30 7.39 4.84
N LYS A 51 -24.21 6.25 4.15
CA LYS A 51 -24.80 4.99 4.62
C LYS A 51 -24.21 4.60 5.97
N GLY A 52 -25.08 4.37 6.96
CA GLY A 52 -24.71 3.96 8.33
C GLY A 52 -24.35 5.12 9.26
N TRP A 53 -24.35 6.36 8.76
CA TRP A 53 -24.06 7.54 9.57
C TRP A 53 -25.28 7.95 10.40
N ARG A 54 -25.04 8.79 11.40
CA ARG A 54 -26.02 9.21 12.39
C ARG A 54 -25.97 10.72 12.59
N TRP A 55 -27.13 11.33 12.74
CA TRP A 55 -27.22 12.66 13.35
C TRP A 55 -26.96 12.51 14.84
N GLY A 56 -26.00 13.25 15.37
CA GLY A 56 -25.71 13.38 16.80
C GLY A 56 -26.05 14.79 17.26
N ILE A 57 -26.93 14.88 18.25
CA ILE A 57 -27.36 16.17 18.80
C ILE A 57 -27.06 16.14 20.28
N THR A 58 -26.09 16.93 20.70
CA THR A 58 -25.74 17.06 22.11
C THR A 58 -26.58 18.16 22.74
N VAL A 59 -27.27 17.83 23.83
CA VAL A 59 -28.13 18.73 24.60
C VAL A 59 -27.60 18.80 26.01
N ALA A 60 -27.51 20.00 26.58
CA ALA A 60 -27.16 20.21 27.98
C ALA A 60 -28.36 20.75 28.78
N GLN A 61 -28.55 20.20 29.98
CA GLN A 61 -29.44 20.72 31.02
C GLN A 61 -28.62 20.93 32.30
N VAL A 62 -28.47 22.20 32.70
CA VAL A 62 -27.56 22.60 33.79
C VAL A 62 -28.04 22.14 35.17
N ASP A 63 -29.35 22.16 35.39
CA ASP A 63 -30.03 21.65 36.59
C ASP A 63 -31.47 21.20 36.26
N GLU A 64 -32.16 20.55 37.19
CA GLU A 64 -33.49 19.96 36.97
C GLU A 64 -34.58 20.96 36.55
N SER A 65 -34.39 22.25 36.84
CA SER A 65 -35.32 23.33 36.50
C SER A 65 -34.96 24.07 35.21
N ALA A 66 -33.74 23.89 34.72
CA ALA A 66 -33.24 24.56 33.53
C ALA A 66 -33.88 24.00 32.25
N THR A 67 -34.18 24.87 31.29
CA THR A 67 -34.57 24.44 29.95
C THR A 67 -33.37 23.81 29.24
N PRO A 68 -33.47 22.59 28.67
CA PRO A 68 -32.39 21.99 27.91
C PRO A 68 -32.00 22.83 26.69
N THR A 69 -30.71 22.99 26.43
CA THR A 69 -30.15 23.76 25.30
C THR A 69 -29.27 22.89 24.43
N ILE A 70 -29.30 23.11 23.12
CA ILE A 70 -28.48 22.39 22.15
C ILE A 70 -27.04 22.92 22.21
N CYS A 71 -26.07 22.01 22.34
CA CYS A 71 -24.64 22.30 22.29
C CYS A 71 -24.10 22.20 20.86
N ASP A 72 -24.45 21.12 20.14
CA ASP A 72 -24.06 20.90 18.76
C ASP A 72 -25.06 20.01 18.01
N VAL A 73 -24.98 20.09 16.68
CA VAL A 73 -25.67 19.21 15.74
C VAL A 73 -24.62 18.77 14.73
N VAL A 74 -24.33 17.47 14.69
CA VAL A 74 -23.27 16.90 13.84
C VAL A 74 -23.77 15.64 13.14
N VAL A 75 -23.15 15.30 12.01
CA VAL A 75 -23.33 14.00 11.35
C VAL A 75 -22.05 13.20 11.56
N LEU A 76 -22.14 12.07 12.25
CA LEU A 76 -21.00 11.24 12.62
C LEU A 76 -21.15 9.81 12.08
N PRO A 77 -20.04 9.12 11.78
CA PRO A 77 -20.10 7.75 11.33
C PRO A 77 -20.55 6.83 12.47
N GLY A 78 -21.52 5.95 12.19
CA GLY A 78 -21.90 4.85 13.05
C GLY A 78 -21.03 3.60 12.83
N PRO A 79 -21.30 2.51 13.57
CA PRO A 79 -20.57 1.24 13.45
C PRO A 79 -20.65 0.63 12.05
N ASP A 80 -21.74 0.89 11.33
CA ASP A 80 -22.00 0.36 9.99
C ASP A 80 -21.68 1.40 8.89
N SER A 81 -21.01 2.49 9.25
CA SER A 81 -20.69 3.56 8.30
C SER A 81 -19.66 3.12 7.27
N LEU A 82 -19.92 3.49 6.02
CA LEU A 82 -18.88 3.46 5.00
C LEU A 82 -17.91 4.63 5.27
N LEU A 83 -16.68 4.29 5.66
CA LEU A 83 -15.59 5.23 5.89
C LEU A 83 -14.64 5.26 4.69
N ALA A 84 -13.96 6.39 4.51
CA ALA A 84 -12.86 6.48 3.58
C ALA A 84 -11.71 5.55 4.03
N PRO A 85 -10.95 4.96 3.09
CA PRO A 85 -9.71 4.27 3.43
C PRO A 85 -8.71 5.21 4.11
N ASP A 86 -7.76 4.63 4.83
CA ASP A 86 -6.66 5.39 5.42
C ASP A 86 -5.88 6.17 4.37
N HIS A 87 -5.51 7.39 4.72
CA HIS A 87 -4.70 8.22 3.85
C HIS A 87 -3.28 7.66 3.74
N ILE A 88 -2.91 7.22 2.53
CA ILE A 88 -1.55 6.78 2.22
C ILE A 88 -0.75 8.00 1.71
N PRO A 89 0.46 8.32 2.19
CA PRO A 89 1.25 9.40 1.60
C PRO A 89 1.50 9.19 0.11
N TYR A 90 1.46 10.24 -0.72
CA TYR A 90 1.60 10.11 -2.19
C TYR A 90 2.83 9.28 -2.60
N ARG A 91 3.96 9.46 -1.91
CA ARG A 91 5.20 8.71 -2.13
C ARG A 91 5.02 7.19 -2.03
N ASP A 92 4.12 6.74 -1.16
CA ASP A 92 3.87 5.33 -0.86
C ASP A 92 2.81 4.74 -1.81
N ARG A 93 2.27 5.57 -2.72
CA ARG A 93 1.33 5.18 -3.78
C ARG A 93 2.00 4.99 -5.14
N ILE A 94 3.25 5.43 -5.30
CA ILE A 94 3.94 5.43 -6.60
C ILE A 94 4.16 3.99 -7.05
N ILE A 95 3.62 3.65 -8.22
CA ILE A 95 3.79 2.38 -8.90
C ILE A 95 4.60 2.54 -10.19
N PRO A 96 5.17 1.46 -10.75
CA PRO A 96 5.95 1.55 -11.99
C PRO A 96 5.20 2.22 -13.15
N ALA A 97 3.88 2.05 -13.22
CA ALA A 97 3.05 2.64 -14.27
C ALA A 97 2.96 4.18 -14.21
N ASP A 98 3.26 4.79 -13.06
CA ASP A 98 3.26 6.25 -12.90
C ASP A 98 4.50 6.91 -13.51
N ILE A 99 5.52 6.12 -13.83
CA ILE A 99 6.80 6.61 -14.36
C ILE A 99 6.72 6.70 -15.89
N THR A 100 6.43 7.91 -16.38
CA THR A 100 6.36 8.22 -17.82
C THR A 100 7.55 9.09 -18.27
N PRO A 101 7.80 9.25 -19.60
CA PRO A 101 8.89 10.08 -20.08
C PRO A 101 8.85 11.50 -19.50
N GLY A 102 9.96 11.91 -18.85
CA GLY A 102 10.08 13.23 -18.20
C GLY A 102 9.74 13.24 -16.70
N VAL A 103 9.15 12.17 -16.16
CA VAL A 103 8.90 12.04 -14.73
C VAL A 103 10.20 11.69 -13.99
N ILE A 104 10.50 12.46 -12.94
CA ILE A 104 11.64 12.21 -12.05
C ILE A 104 11.08 11.85 -10.67
N VAL A 105 11.33 10.61 -10.22
CA VAL A 105 11.05 10.19 -8.85
C VAL A 105 12.35 10.17 -8.06
N PRO A 106 12.55 11.12 -7.13
CA PRO A 106 13.77 11.15 -6.34
C PRO A 106 13.78 9.99 -5.33
N SER A 107 14.92 9.33 -5.21
CA SER A 107 15.20 8.42 -4.09
C SER A 107 15.27 9.19 -2.78
N LEU A 108 14.93 8.55 -1.66
CA LEU A 108 15.19 9.12 -0.34
C LEU A 108 16.70 9.23 -0.06
N LEU A 109 17.06 10.15 0.84
CA LEU A 109 18.46 10.32 1.25
C LEU A 109 18.92 9.13 2.11
N ASP A 110 18.01 8.65 2.95
CA ASP A 110 18.13 7.53 3.88
C ASP A 110 17.52 6.22 3.33
N ASP A 111 17.42 6.09 2.00
CA ASP A 111 16.96 4.85 1.36
C ASP A 111 17.93 3.71 1.70
N THR A 112 17.49 2.76 2.52
CA THR A 112 18.30 1.63 3.00
C THR A 112 18.79 0.72 1.87
N ARG A 113 18.13 0.77 0.70
CA ARG A 113 18.52 0.01 -0.49
C ARG A 113 19.76 0.62 -1.17
N LEU A 114 20.19 1.81 -0.77
CA LEU A 114 21.31 2.53 -1.36
C LEU A 114 22.39 2.80 -0.32
N VAL A 115 23.66 2.65 -0.72
CA VAL A 115 24.83 3.01 0.08
C VAL A 115 25.78 3.87 -0.76
N PRO A 116 26.66 4.68 -0.14
CA PRO A 116 27.70 5.40 -0.87
C PRO A 116 28.51 4.47 -1.78
N GLY A 117 28.87 4.94 -2.98
CA GLY A 117 29.56 4.15 -3.98
C GLY A 117 30.89 3.53 -3.50
N VAL A 118 31.60 4.23 -2.62
CA VAL A 118 32.83 3.76 -1.96
C VAL A 118 32.63 2.51 -1.09
N ASN A 119 31.39 2.20 -0.70
CA ASN A 119 31.05 1.03 0.11
C ASN A 119 30.66 -0.19 -0.74
N SER A 120 30.77 -0.11 -2.07
CA SER A 120 30.46 -1.19 -3.02
C SER A 120 31.20 -2.49 -2.70
N LEU A 121 32.51 -2.39 -2.44
CA LEU A 121 33.42 -3.54 -2.22
C LEU A 121 33.30 -4.13 -0.81
N ALA A 122 32.97 -3.30 0.18
CA ALA A 122 32.85 -3.74 1.57
C ALA A 122 31.59 -4.59 1.82
N GLN A 123 30.63 -4.56 0.89
CA GLN A 123 29.32 -5.18 1.06
C GLN A 123 29.08 -6.39 0.16
N ASP A 124 30.00 -6.70 -0.75
CA ASP A 124 29.78 -7.72 -1.78
C ASP A 124 31.10 -8.48 -1.98
N GLU A 125 31.27 -9.53 -1.18
CA GLU A 125 32.51 -10.33 -1.09
C GLU A 125 32.84 -11.07 -2.40
N ASP A 126 31.84 -11.25 -3.28
CA ASP A 126 31.98 -11.89 -4.59
C ASP A 126 32.30 -10.90 -5.73
N LEU A 127 32.50 -9.61 -5.42
CA LEU A 127 32.94 -8.63 -6.42
C LEU A 127 34.43 -8.78 -6.71
N ASP A 128 34.75 -9.29 -7.89
CA ASP A 128 36.08 -9.15 -8.46
C ASP A 128 36.37 -7.67 -8.77
N ALA A 129 37.29 -7.08 -8.01
CA ALA A 129 37.75 -5.70 -8.16
C ALA A 129 38.30 -5.42 -9.57
N MET A 130 38.72 -6.44 -10.32
CA MET A 130 39.19 -6.34 -11.70
C MET A 130 38.07 -6.45 -12.75
N GLN A 131 36.88 -6.96 -12.39
CA GLN A 131 35.73 -7.08 -13.31
C GLN A 131 34.79 -5.87 -13.29
N VAL A 132 34.92 -4.99 -12.28
CA VAL A 132 34.13 -3.76 -12.19
C VAL A 132 35.03 -2.58 -12.54
N PHE A 133 34.97 -2.14 -13.81
CA PHE A 133 35.74 -0.98 -14.32
C PHE A 133 35.50 0.33 -13.53
N ASP A 134 34.46 0.36 -12.70
CA ASP A 134 34.00 1.54 -11.95
C ASP A 134 34.28 1.44 -10.43
N LEU A 135 34.46 0.25 -9.84
CA LEU A 135 34.50 0.05 -8.37
C LEU A 135 33.36 0.77 -7.59
N GLY A 136 32.29 1.21 -8.27
CA GLY A 136 31.28 2.10 -7.70
C GLY A 136 31.81 3.50 -7.35
N LEU A 137 33.04 3.87 -7.74
CA LEU A 137 33.68 5.16 -7.46
C LEU A 137 33.19 6.26 -8.40
N LEU A 138 32.57 5.93 -9.54
CA LEU A 138 31.93 6.88 -10.45
C LEU A 138 30.45 7.08 -10.12
N ARG A 139 29.85 6.21 -9.29
CA ARG A 139 28.44 6.32 -8.88
C ARG A 139 28.33 6.90 -7.47
N PRO A 140 27.57 7.99 -7.25
CA PRO A 140 27.40 8.55 -5.90
C PRO A 140 26.85 7.54 -4.89
N ARG A 141 25.94 6.67 -5.34
CA ARG A 141 25.34 5.60 -4.55
C ARG A 141 25.20 4.33 -5.39
N VAL A 142 25.36 3.18 -4.75
CA VAL A 142 25.17 1.84 -5.31
C VAL A 142 24.16 1.05 -4.48
N LEU A 143 23.71 -0.09 -4.99
CA LEU A 143 22.79 -0.96 -4.26
C LEU A 143 23.47 -1.47 -2.98
N SER A 144 22.74 -1.47 -1.87
CA SER A 144 23.18 -2.05 -0.59
C SER A 144 22.96 -3.57 -0.56
N ILE A 145 23.39 -4.25 0.51
CA ILE A 145 23.03 -5.66 0.74
C ILE A 145 21.51 -5.81 0.86
N GLU A 146 20.86 -4.92 1.60
CA GLU A 146 19.40 -4.93 1.74
C GLU A 146 18.69 -4.70 0.40
N GLY A 147 19.19 -3.77 -0.41
CA GLY A 147 18.66 -3.54 -1.76
C GLY A 147 18.78 -4.77 -2.66
N ARG A 148 19.91 -5.50 -2.58
CA ARG A 148 20.13 -6.78 -3.28
C ARG A 148 19.18 -7.86 -2.79
N ASP A 149 19.03 -8.02 -1.48
CA ASP A 149 18.13 -9.01 -0.87
C ASP A 149 16.66 -8.75 -1.25
N GLN A 150 16.20 -7.50 -1.16
CA GLN A 150 14.85 -7.13 -1.59
C GLN A 150 14.63 -7.39 -3.09
N ALA A 151 15.61 -7.08 -3.94
CA ALA A 151 15.53 -7.36 -5.37
C ALA A 151 15.50 -8.87 -5.66
N SER A 152 16.39 -9.63 -5.01
CA SER A 152 16.48 -11.08 -5.11
C SER A 152 15.15 -11.74 -4.77
N LYS A 153 14.54 -11.41 -3.62
CA LYS A 153 13.23 -11.93 -3.20
C LYS A 153 12.15 -11.64 -4.23
N ARG A 154 12.06 -10.40 -4.72
CA ARG A 154 11.05 -10.01 -5.72
C ARG A 154 11.25 -10.74 -7.04
N TRP A 155 12.49 -10.88 -7.52
CA TRP A 155 12.78 -11.53 -8.79
C TRP A 155 12.57 -13.05 -8.70
N TYR A 156 12.98 -13.69 -7.61
CA TYR A 156 12.81 -15.12 -7.40
C TYR A 156 11.32 -15.51 -7.24
N ALA A 157 10.50 -14.64 -6.65
CA ALA A 157 9.05 -14.85 -6.54
C ALA A 157 8.25 -14.37 -7.77
N SER A 158 8.91 -13.88 -8.82
CA SER A 158 8.25 -13.35 -10.02
C SER A 158 7.81 -14.45 -10.98
N ASP A 159 7.17 -14.06 -12.08
CA ASP A 159 6.89 -14.92 -13.25
C ASP A 159 8.16 -15.41 -13.98
N ARG A 160 9.34 -14.96 -13.53
CA ARG A 160 10.69 -15.38 -13.96
C ARG A 160 11.47 -16.12 -12.86
N GLY A 161 10.74 -16.51 -11.82
CA GLY A 161 11.16 -17.43 -10.76
C GLY A 161 11.02 -18.91 -11.16
N PRO A 162 11.52 -19.84 -10.35
CA PRO A 162 11.38 -21.28 -10.61
C PRO A 162 9.95 -21.80 -10.45
N SER A 163 9.11 -21.12 -9.66
CA SER A 163 7.71 -21.49 -9.45
C SER A 163 6.76 -20.86 -10.47
N ALA A 164 7.27 -20.23 -11.52
CA ALA A 164 6.43 -19.73 -12.59
C ALA A 164 5.83 -20.91 -13.38
N PRO A 165 4.55 -20.86 -13.80
CA PRO A 165 3.94 -21.97 -14.53
C PRO A 165 4.71 -22.40 -15.80
N LEU A 166 5.37 -21.43 -16.46
CA LEU A 166 6.25 -21.70 -17.61
C LEU A 166 7.51 -22.49 -17.21
N ALA A 167 8.09 -22.16 -16.06
CA ALA A 167 9.29 -22.81 -15.53
C ALA A 167 9.01 -24.24 -15.09
N GLU A 168 7.88 -24.49 -14.41
CA GLU A 168 7.48 -25.84 -13.98
C GLU A 168 7.26 -26.80 -15.15
N GLN A 169 6.91 -26.26 -16.34
CA GLN A 169 6.69 -27.05 -17.56
C GLN A 169 7.93 -27.09 -18.46
N ALA A 170 8.95 -26.30 -18.15
CA ALA A 170 10.16 -26.25 -18.96
C ALA A 170 11.00 -27.51 -18.72
N PRO A 171 11.49 -28.18 -19.79
CA PRO A 171 12.29 -29.40 -19.64
C PRO A 171 13.64 -29.19 -18.92
N LYS A 172 14.19 -27.98 -18.98
CA LYS A 172 15.52 -27.64 -18.45
C LYS A 172 15.55 -26.21 -17.89
N PRO A 173 16.32 -25.99 -16.81
CA PRO A 173 16.49 -24.68 -16.21
C PRO A 173 17.47 -23.78 -16.99
N CYS A 174 17.47 -22.49 -16.65
CA CYS A 174 18.32 -21.47 -17.24
C CYS A 174 19.82 -21.71 -16.98
N ASN A 175 20.21 -22.30 -15.85
CA ASN A 175 21.62 -22.56 -15.54
C ASN A 175 22.32 -23.53 -16.52
N SER A 176 21.55 -24.33 -17.26
CA SER A 176 22.06 -25.22 -18.32
C SER A 176 21.88 -24.65 -19.73
N CYS A 177 21.28 -23.47 -19.87
CA CYS A 177 20.95 -22.87 -21.15
C CYS A 177 22.11 -22.04 -21.70
N GLY A 178 22.50 -22.27 -22.95
CA GLY A 178 23.54 -21.50 -23.63
C GLY A 178 23.19 -20.03 -23.90
N PHE A 179 21.91 -19.65 -23.79
CA PHE A 179 21.45 -18.26 -23.89
C PHE A 179 21.42 -17.51 -22.55
N PHE A 180 21.80 -18.18 -21.45
CA PHE A 180 21.82 -17.57 -20.13
C PHE A 180 23.09 -16.75 -19.93
N VAL A 181 22.92 -15.44 -19.75
CA VAL A 181 24.02 -14.51 -19.47
C VAL A 181 24.02 -14.20 -17.97
N PRO A 182 24.96 -14.74 -17.17
CA PRO A 182 24.96 -14.54 -15.73
C PRO A 182 25.19 -13.06 -15.36
N LEU A 183 24.51 -12.58 -14.31
CA LEU A 183 24.76 -11.24 -13.77
C LEU A 183 26.18 -11.15 -13.17
N ALA A 184 26.59 -9.93 -12.81
CA ALA A 184 27.85 -9.67 -12.10
C ALA A 184 27.64 -9.61 -10.58
N GLY A 185 28.72 -9.81 -9.81
CA GLY A 185 28.76 -9.74 -8.34
C GLY A 185 27.92 -10.79 -7.64
N SER A 186 27.55 -10.54 -6.38
CA SER A 186 26.78 -11.45 -5.52
C SER A 186 25.46 -12.00 -6.11
N LEU A 187 24.85 -11.35 -7.11
CA LEU A 187 23.62 -11.86 -7.75
C LEU A 187 23.90 -12.92 -8.82
N ARG A 188 25.15 -13.09 -9.25
CA ARG A 188 25.59 -13.98 -10.33
C ARG A 188 25.18 -15.45 -10.12
N SER A 189 25.20 -15.90 -8.87
CA SER A 189 24.92 -17.29 -8.50
C SER A 189 23.45 -17.67 -8.61
N SER A 190 22.55 -16.67 -8.56
CA SER A 190 21.09 -16.89 -8.52
C SER A 190 20.35 -16.30 -9.72
N PHE A 191 20.95 -15.37 -10.46
CA PHE A 191 20.26 -14.65 -11.54
C PHE A 191 21.14 -14.40 -12.77
N GLY A 192 20.48 -14.31 -13.91
CA GLY A 192 21.06 -13.91 -15.20
C GLY A 192 20.02 -13.23 -16.09
N VAL A 193 20.43 -12.93 -17.32
CA VAL A 193 19.56 -12.37 -18.35
C VAL A 193 19.42 -13.39 -19.48
N CYS A 194 18.20 -13.58 -19.97
CA CYS A 194 17.96 -14.37 -21.18
C CYS A 194 18.35 -13.55 -22.42
N ALA A 195 19.19 -14.13 -23.28
CA ALA A 195 19.59 -13.54 -24.55
C ALA A 195 18.96 -14.23 -25.78
N ASN A 196 17.93 -15.04 -25.56
CA ASN A 196 17.26 -15.74 -26.65
C ASN A 196 16.06 -14.94 -27.16
N ALA A 197 16.17 -14.34 -28.35
CA ALA A 197 15.13 -13.51 -28.96
C ALA A 197 13.77 -14.20 -29.17
N ILE A 198 13.73 -15.55 -29.21
CA ILE A 198 12.46 -16.29 -29.32
C ILE A 198 11.86 -16.66 -27.96
N ALA A 199 12.62 -16.53 -26.87
CA ALA A 199 12.10 -16.77 -25.53
C ALA A 199 11.21 -15.59 -25.10
N PRO A 200 10.13 -15.85 -24.35
CA PRO A 200 9.32 -14.78 -23.76
C PRO A 200 10.10 -13.90 -22.76
N ASP A 201 11.29 -14.36 -22.35
CA ASP A 201 12.15 -13.75 -21.34
C ASP A 201 13.28 -12.91 -21.92
N ASP A 202 13.36 -12.76 -23.24
CA ASP A 202 14.45 -12.01 -23.88
C ASP A 202 14.65 -10.63 -23.24
N ALA A 203 15.90 -10.28 -22.94
CA ALA A 203 16.28 -9.05 -22.25
C ALA A 203 15.58 -8.84 -20.89
N ARG A 204 15.28 -9.93 -20.16
CA ARG A 204 14.76 -9.91 -18.78
C ARG A 204 15.65 -10.69 -17.84
N VAL A 205 15.62 -10.30 -16.57
CA VAL A 205 16.27 -11.05 -15.49
C VAL A 205 15.46 -12.30 -15.20
N VAL A 206 16.13 -13.45 -15.15
CA VAL A 206 15.58 -14.76 -14.81
C VAL A 206 16.40 -15.37 -13.68
N SER A 207 15.73 -16.14 -12.82
CA SER A 207 16.44 -16.98 -11.84
C SER A 207 17.17 -18.14 -12.53
N VAL A 208 18.27 -18.60 -11.95
CA VAL A 208 19.09 -19.70 -12.51
C VAL A 208 18.32 -21.01 -12.68
N ASP A 209 17.27 -21.21 -11.88
CA ASP A 209 16.37 -22.36 -11.86
C ASP A 209 15.03 -22.09 -12.58
N HIS A 210 14.86 -20.93 -13.22
CA HIS A 210 13.75 -20.66 -14.16
C HIS A 210 13.87 -21.50 -15.43
N GLY A 211 12.79 -21.66 -16.19
CA GLY A 211 12.82 -22.25 -17.53
C GLY A 211 11.72 -21.68 -18.43
N CYS A 212 11.99 -21.63 -19.74
CA CYS A 212 11.12 -20.93 -20.70
C CYS A 212 10.66 -21.75 -21.92
N GLY A 213 11.09 -23.02 -22.01
CA GLY A 213 10.83 -23.89 -23.16
C GLY A 213 11.69 -23.62 -24.40
N ALA A 214 12.22 -22.40 -24.57
CA ALA A 214 13.14 -22.04 -25.66
C ALA A 214 14.62 -22.30 -25.28
N HIS A 215 14.90 -23.49 -24.74
CA HIS A 215 16.24 -23.87 -24.28
C HIS A 215 17.20 -24.08 -25.48
N SER A 216 18.48 -23.74 -25.33
CA SER A 216 19.49 -23.87 -26.40
C SER A 216 19.73 -25.29 -26.90
N GLU A 217 19.27 -26.28 -26.16
CA GLU A 217 19.41 -27.72 -26.48
C GLU A 217 18.10 -28.33 -27.01
N ALA A 218 17.04 -27.55 -27.15
CA ALA A 218 15.82 -27.98 -27.82
C ALA A 218 16.01 -27.84 -29.34
N THR A 219 16.60 -28.87 -29.95
CA THR A 219 16.88 -28.91 -31.39
C THR A 219 15.83 -29.72 -32.14
N ILE A 220 15.55 -29.31 -33.39
CA ILE A 220 14.78 -30.12 -34.34
C ILE A 220 15.81 -30.96 -35.10
N ALA A 221 15.52 -32.26 -35.24
CA ALA A 221 16.35 -33.20 -36.01
C ALA A 221 16.12 -33.04 -37.53
#